data_AF-A0ABD0QCE6-F1
#
_entry.id   AF-A0ABD0QCE6-F1
#
_cell.length_a   1.000
_cell.length_b   1.000
_cell.length_c   1.000
_cell.angle_alpha   90.00
_cell.angle_beta   90.00
_cell.angle_gamma   90.00
#
_symmetry.space_group_name_H-M   'P 1'
#
loop_
_entity.id
_entity.type
_entity.pdbx_description
1 polymer ?
#
loop_
_entity_poly.entity_id
_entity_poly.type
_entity_poly.pdbx_seq_one_letter_code
_entity_poly.pdbx_strand_id
1 'polypeptide(L)'
;VLYNLFNHVAVMEVVEAGEVFLHIGWFFVVGLGGTFFGILFGFVAAFTTRFTGKVREIEPLIIFLYSYLAYLIAELFTISSIMAIVTCALTMKYYVEENVSQRSCTTIRHVIKMVGSVSETLIFFFLGVVTITTEHEWNWGYILFTLLFALLWRGL
;
A
#
# COMPACT_ATOMS: atom_id res chain seq x y z
N VAL A 1 6.80 5.51 -5.33
CA VAL A 1 8.22 5.09 -5.20
C VAL A 1 8.79 4.56 -6.51
N LEU A 2 8.38 3.40 -7.02
CA LEU A 2 8.97 2.81 -8.23
C LEU A 2 8.83 3.71 -9.47
N TYR A 3 7.64 4.29 -9.68
CA TYR A 3 7.41 5.27 -10.75
C TYR A 3 8.35 6.48 -10.62
N ASN A 4 8.52 7.03 -9.42
CA ASN A 4 9.41 8.17 -9.19
C ASN A 4 10.88 7.79 -9.42
N LEU A 5 11.29 6.57 -9.06
CA LEU A 5 12.61 6.05 -9.34
C LEU A 5 12.86 5.90 -10.84
N PHE A 6 11.90 5.33 -11.59
CA PHE A 6 12.01 5.26 -13.05
C PHE A 6 11.99 6.63 -13.72
N ASN A 7 11.17 7.55 -13.24
CA ASN A 7 11.12 8.91 -13.78
C ASN A 7 12.46 9.64 -13.53
N HIS A 8 13.07 9.43 -12.37
CA HIS A 8 14.40 9.97 -12.07
C HIS A 8 15.48 9.37 -12.98
N VAL A 9 15.47 8.04 -13.20
CA VAL A 9 16.40 7.36 -14.10
C VAL A 9 16.20 7.78 -15.56
N ALA A 10 14.95 8.01 -15.98
CA ALA A 10 14.62 8.40 -17.36
C ALA A 10 15.10 9.82 -17.75
N VAL A 11 15.37 10.67 -16.76
CA VAL A 11 15.87 12.05 -16.98
C VAL A 11 17.42 12.10 -17.01
N MET A 12 18.12 11.03 -16.61
CA MET A 12 19.58 10.99 -16.57
C MET A 12 20.16 10.78 -17.99
N GLU A 13 21.04 11.67 -18.46
CA GLU A 13 21.64 11.62 -19.80
C GLU A 13 22.67 10.48 -19.98
N VAL A 14 23.31 10.01 -18.91
CA VAL A 14 24.31 8.93 -18.94
C VAL A 14 24.03 7.95 -17.81
N VAL A 15 23.61 6.73 -18.16
CA VAL A 15 23.33 5.68 -17.17
C VAL A 15 24.58 4.81 -17.01
N GLU A 16 25.35 5.07 -15.96
CA GLU A 16 26.46 4.21 -15.58
C GLU A 16 25.93 2.95 -14.85
N ALA A 17 26.49 1.78 -15.16
CA ALA A 17 26.02 0.51 -14.58
C ALA A 17 26.06 0.52 -13.04
N GLY A 18 27.03 1.22 -12.44
CA GLY A 18 27.14 1.38 -10.98
C GLY A 18 25.94 2.09 -10.37
N GLU A 19 25.36 3.08 -11.05
CA GLU A 19 24.20 3.80 -10.54
C GLU A 19 22.95 2.93 -10.56
N VAL A 20 22.76 2.08 -11.58
CA VAL A 20 21.61 1.17 -11.65
C VAL A 20 21.60 0.21 -10.45
N PHE A 21 22.75 -0.36 -10.09
CA PHE A 21 22.87 -1.21 -8.90
C PHE A 21 22.56 -0.44 -7.61
N LEU A 22 22.97 0.83 -7.53
CA LEU A 22 22.70 1.70 -6.39
C LEU A 22 21.18 1.93 -6.24
N HIS A 23 20.48 2.25 -7.34
CA HIS A 23 19.03 2.43 -7.34
C HIS A 23 18.25 1.14 -6.98
N ILE A 24 18.75 -0.03 -7.41
CA ILE A 24 18.21 -1.32 -6.98
C ILE A 24 18.37 -1.49 -5.46
N GLY A 25 19.54 -1.13 -4.91
CA GLY A 25 19.77 -1.12 -3.47
C GLY A 25 18.79 -0.21 -2.72
N TRP A 26 18.59 1.01 -3.21
CA TRP A 26 17.62 1.96 -2.64
C TRP A 26 16.19 1.42 -2.66
N PHE A 27 15.79 0.70 -3.71
CA PHE A 27 14.47 0.08 -3.75
C PHE A 27 14.25 -0.88 -2.58
N PHE A 28 15.23 -1.72 -2.25
CA PHE A 28 15.13 -2.62 -1.09
C PHE A 28 15.14 -1.86 0.23
N VAL A 29 15.98 -0.83 0.38
CA VAL A 29 16.02 -0.01 1.61
C VAL A 29 14.67 0.69 1.84
N VAL A 30 14.08 1.27 0.80
CA VAL A 30 12.79 1.95 0.88
C VAL A 30 11.63 0.96 1.11
N GLY A 31 11.70 -0.24 0.53
CA GLY A 31 10.72 -1.30 0.76
C GLY A 31 10.77 -1.85 2.18
N LEU A 32 11.96 -2.32 2.61
CA LEU A 32 12.20 -2.90 3.93
C LEU A 32 12.04 -1.86 5.05
N GLY A 33 12.45 -0.62 4.81
CA GLY A 33 12.19 0.49 5.72
C GLY A 33 10.69 0.67 5.98
N GLY A 34 9.87 0.59 4.93
CA GLY A 34 8.41 0.68 5.04
C GLY A 34 7.85 -0.45 5.89
N THR A 35 8.31 -1.68 5.64
CA THR A 35 7.95 -2.85 6.46
C THR A 35 8.33 -2.67 7.93
N PHE A 36 9.55 -2.23 8.21
CA PHE A 36 10.03 -2.01 9.58
C PHE A 36 9.19 -0.97 10.33
N PHE A 37 8.94 0.20 9.71
CA PHE A 37 8.07 1.22 10.29
C PHE A 37 6.65 0.72 10.50
N GLY A 38 6.09 -0.03 9.54
CA GLY A 38 4.77 -0.63 9.68
C GLY A 38 4.66 -1.57 10.89
N ILE A 39 5.68 -2.41 11.13
CA ILE A 39 5.74 -3.29 12.30
C ILE A 39 5.77 -2.49 13.61
N LEU A 40 6.63 -1.47 13.68
CA LEU A 40 6.74 -0.61 14.86
C LEU A 40 5.40 0.04 15.22
N PHE A 41 4.74 0.67 14.25
CA PHE A 41 3.44 1.30 14.49
C PHE A 41 2.33 0.30 14.84
N GLY A 42 2.35 -0.90 14.25
CA GLY A 42 1.41 -1.96 14.62
C GLY A 42 1.59 -2.46 16.06
N PHE A 43 2.83 -2.54 16.55
CA PHE A 43 3.08 -2.85 17.96
C PHE A 43 2.64 -1.72 18.89
N VAL A 44 2.88 -0.46 18.53
CA VAL A 44 2.41 0.71 19.30
C VAL A 44 0.87 0.73 19.35
N ALA A 45 0.22 0.40 18.24
CA ALA A 45 -1.23 0.26 18.17
C ALA A 45 -1.72 -0.86 19.10
N ALA A 46 -1.12 -2.05 19.04
CA ALA A 46 -1.45 -3.18 19.92
C ALA A 46 -1.27 -2.85 21.40
N PHE A 47 -0.19 -2.16 21.75
CA PHE A 47 0.03 -1.69 23.12
C PHE A 47 -1.04 -0.70 23.55
N THR A 48 -1.39 0.26 22.69
CA THR A 48 -2.42 1.28 22.98
C THR A 48 -3.78 0.63 23.19
N THR A 49 -4.18 -0.30 22.32
CA THR A 49 -5.50 -0.95 22.38
C THR A 49 -5.71 -1.75 23.67
N ARG A 50 -4.63 -2.27 24.28
CA ARG A 50 -4.68 -2.95 25.58
C ARG A 50 -5.21 -2.03 26.71
N PHE A 51 -4.97 -0.72 26.64
CA PHE A 51 -5.43 0.24 27.65
C PHE A 51 -6.82 0.82 27.35
N THR A 52 -7.36 0.62 26.15
CA THR A 52 -8.63 1.19 25.69
C THR A 52 -9.87 0.33 26.01
N GLY A 53 -9.73 -0.77 26.76
CA GLY A 53 -10.84 -1.71 27.03
C GLY A 53 -12.09 -1.14 27.72
N LYS A 54 -12.04 0.10 28.26
CA LYS A 54 -13.19 0.77 28.88
C LYS A 54 -14.16 1.43 27.89
N VAL A 55 -13.74 1.72 26.65
CA VAL A 55 -14.56 2.40 25.64
C VAL A 55 -14.47 1.69 24.29
N ARG A 56 -15.29 0.64 24.14
CA ARG A 56 -15.21 -0.32 23.03
C ARG A 56 -15.55 0.28 21.66
N GLU A 57 -16.34 1.35 21.63
CA GLU A 57 -16.71 2.07 20.40
C GLU A 57 -15.52 2.78 19.72
N ILE A 58 -14.43 3.04 20.47
CA ILE A 58 -13.23 3.74 19.98
C ILE A 58 -12.20 2.75 19.39
N GLU A 59 -12.32 1.45 19.69
CA GLU A 59 -11.38 0.41 19.23
C GLU A 59 -11.19 0.40 17.70
N PRO A 60 -12.26 0.49 16.86
CA PRO A 60 -12.10 0.54 15.41
C PRO A 60 -11.38 1.81 14.94
N LEU A 61 -11.65 2.94 15.58
CA LEU A 61 -11.08 4.24 15.22
C LEU A 61 -9.56 4.24 15.40
N ILE A 62 -9.07 3.65 16.50
CA ILE A 62 -7.63 3.55 16.79
C ILE A 62 -6.88 2.77 15.72
N ILE A 63 -7.47 1.68 15.22
CA ILE A 63 -6.86 0.84 14.17
C ILE A 63 -6.71 1.62 12.87
N PHE A 64 -7.76 2.35 12.46
CA PHE A 64 -7.69 3.20 11.28
C PHE A 64 -6.71 4.36 11.45
N LEU A 65 -6.70 4.98 12.64
CA LEU A 65 -5.82 6.10 12.95
C LEU A 65 -4.34 5.70 12.89
N TYR A 66 -3.94 4.61 13.55
CA TYR A 66 -2.54 4.15 13.52
C TYR A 66 -2.11 3.62 12.16
N SER A 67 -3.03 2.97 11.42
CA SER A 67 -2.76 2.57 10.02
C SER A 67 -2.44 3.79 9.16
N TYR A 68 -3.24 4.85 9.27
CA TYR A 68 -3.05 6.08 8.51
C TYR A 68 -1.84 6.91 8.99
N LEU A 69 -1.56 6.91 10.29
CA LEU A 69 -0.38 7.56 10.84
C LEU A 69 0.91 6.89 10.34
N ALA A 70 0.94 5.55 10.29
CA ALA A 70 2.07 4.81 9.72
C ALA A 70 2.30 5.17 8.24
N TYR A 71 1.20 5.35 7.48
CA TYR A 71 1.26 5.82 6.10
C TYR A 71 1.87 7.22 6.00
N LEU A 72 1.35 8.19 6.76
CA LEU A 72 1.81 9.59 6.72
C LEU A 72 3.28 9.71 7.12
N ILE A 73 3.70 8.99 8.16
CA ILE A 73 5.08 9.04 8.64
C ILE A 73 6.03 8.40 7.62
N ALA A 74 5.64 7.29 7.01
CA ALA A 74 6.43 6.69 5.94
C ALA A 74 6.54 7.61 4.72
N GLU A 75 5.46 8.33 4.37
CA GLU A 75 5.46 9.34 3.31
C GLU A 75 6.40 10.52 3.64
N LEU A 76 6.40 11.00 4.89
CA LEU A 76 7.31 12.07 5.35
C LEU A 76 8.78 11.68 5.24
N PHE A 77 9.10 10.42 5.49
CA PHE A 77 10.46 9.89 5.34
C PHE A 77 10.80 9.47 3.90
N THR A 78 9.90 9.65 2.93
CA THR A 78 10.05 9.21 1.53
C THR A 78 10.29 7.70 1.38
N ILE A 79 9.82 6.93 2.37
CA ILE A 79 9.90 5.47 2.41
C ILE A 79 8.60 4.90 1.78
N SER A 80 8.52 3.58 1.52
CA SER A 80 7.31 2.97 0.97
C SER A 80 6.13 3.02 1.94
N SER A 81 5.29 4.04 1.79
CA SER A 81 4.09 4.29 2.59
C SER A 81 3.03 3.19 2.45
N ILE A 82 2.91 2.61 1.26
CA ILE A 82 2.04 1.45 0.99
C ILE A 82 2.52 0.22 1.77
N MET A 83 3.83 -0.05 1.79
CA MET A 83 4.36 -1.18 2.57
C MET A 83 4.22 -0.96 4.08
N ALA A 84 4.36 0.29 4.53
CA ALA A 84 4.16 0.64 5.93
C ALA A 84 2.73 0.41 6.39
N ILE A 85 1.71 0.91 5.66
CA ILE A 85 0.31 0.71 6.04
C ILE A 85 -0.11 -0.76 5.97
N VAL A 86 0.35 -1.51 4.96
CA VAL A 86 0.05 -2.96 4.83
C VAL A 86 0.67 -3.74 5.98
N THR A 87 1.93 -3.48 6.30
CA THR A 87 2.62 -4.21 7.38
C THR A 87 2.06 -3.83 8.76
N CYS A 88 1.65 -2.58 8.94
CA CYS A 88 0.91 -2.13 10.12
C CYS A 88 -0.42 -2.87 10.25
N ALA A 89 -1.20 -2.97 9.18
CA ALA A 89 -2.46 -3.73 9.19
C ALA A 89 -2.25 -5.23 9.46
N LEU A 90 -1.20 -5.84 8.89
CA LEU A 90 -0.84 -7.24 9.13
C LEU A 90 -0.49 -7.49 10.60
N THR A 91 0.32 -6.64 11.21
CA THR A 91 0.68 -6.77 12.62
C THR A 91 -0.52 -6.55 13.54
N MET A 92 -1.37 -5.56 13.23
CA MET A 92 -2.61 -5.34 13.98
C MET A 92 -3.57 -6.53 13.88
N LYS A 93 -3.65 -7.20 12.72
CA LYS A 93 -4.48 -8.42 12.59
C LYS A 93 -4.11 -9.50 13.62
N TYR A 94 -2.82 -9.70 13.92
CA TYR A 94 -2.40 -10.73 14.87
C TYR A 94 -2.41 -10.26 16.33
N TYR A 95 -2.04 -9.00 16.60
CA TYR A 95 -1.86 -8.52 17.99
C TYR A 95 -3.05 -7.72 18.52
N VAL A 96 -3.81 -7.06 17.65
CA VAL A 96 -4.95 -6.22 18.05
C VAL A 96 -6.25 -7.03 18.06
N GLU A 97 -6.45 -8.00 17.16
CA GLU A 97 -7.68 -8.82 17.16
C GLU A 97 -7.89 -9.58 18.49
N GLU A 98 -6.82 -10.02 19.16
CA GLU A 98 -6.90 -10.66 20.48
C GLU A 98 -7.21 -9.68 21.63
N ASN A 99 -6.84 -8.41 21.48
CA ASN A 99 -7.10 -7.38 22.49
C ASN A 99 -8.49 -6.74 22.34
N VAL A 100 -9.14 -6.91 21.19
CA VAL A 100 -10.37 -6.22 20.78
C VAL A 100 -11.58 -7.15 20.89
N SER A 101 -12.76 -6.59 21.17
CA SER A 101 -13.97 -7.39 21.27
C SER A 101 -14.40 -7.99 19.91
N GLN A 102 -15.03 -9.17 19.93
CA GLN A 102 -15.59 -9.79 18.72
C GLN A 102 -16.58 -8.88 17.97
N ARG A 103 -17.37 -8.07 18.69
CA ARG A 103 -18.30 -7.11 18.10
C ARG A 103 -17.56 -5.98 17.36
N SER A 104 -16.44 -5.50 17.91
CA SER A 104 -15.61 -4.49 17.25
C SER A 104 -14.90 -5.09 16.02
N CYS A 105 -14.40 -6.33 16.12
CA CYS A 105 -13.75 -7.04 15.02
C CYS A 105 -14.69 -7.23 13.81
N THR A 106 -15.95 -7.62 14.05
CA THR A 106 -16.94 -7.72 12.97
C THR A 106 -17.22 -6.36 12.34
N THR A 107 -17.38 -5.29 13.13
CA THR A 107 -17.57 -3.92 12.61
C THR A 107 -16.38 -3.49 11.74
N ILE A 108 -15.14 -3.67 12.21
CA ILE A 108 -13.93 -3.34 11.46
C ILE A 108 -13.91 -4.07 10.11
N ARG A 109 -14.17 -5.38 10.11
CA ARG A 109 -14.21 -6.19 8.89
C ARG A 109 -15.27 -5.70 7.90
N HIS A 110 -16.46 -5.35 8.39
CA HIS A 110 -17.52 -4.79 7.53
C HIS A 110 -17.12 -3.44 6.96
N VAL A 111 -16.58 -2.52 7.78
CA VAL A 111 -16.13 -1.21 7.33
C VAL A 111 -15.03 -1.33 6.27
N ILE A 112 -14.01 -2.16 6.51
CA ILE A 112 -12.93 -2.39 5.53
C ILE A 112 -13.50 -2.94 4.22
N LYS A 113 -14.44 -3.89 4.28
CA LYS A 113 -15.08 -4.45 3.09
C LYS A 113 -15.91 -3.41 2.34
N MET A 114 -16.66 -2.57 3.04
CA MET A 114 -17.45 -1.49 2.44
C MET A 114 -16.54 -0.45 1.77
N VAL A 115 -15.51 0.02 2.48
CA VAL A 115 -14.55 0.98 1.93
C VAL A 115 -13.83 0.39 0.70
N GLY A 116 -13.40 -0.87 0.77
CA GLY A 116 -12.77 -1.55 -0.36
C GLY A 116 -13.68 -1.62 -1.60
N SER A 117 -14.96 -1.95 -1.42
CA SER A 117 -15.93 -2.00 -2.53
C SER A 117 -16.22 -0.62 -3.12
N VAL A 118 -16.29 0.42 -2.30
CA VAL A 118 -16.42 1.81 -2.77
C VAL A 118 -15.17 2.23 -3.54
N SER A 119 -13.97 1.96 -3.00
CA SER A 119 -12.71 2.27 -3.68
C SER A 119 -12.56 1.55 -5.02
N GLU A 120 -12.92 0.27 -5.09
CA GLU A 120 -12.93 -0.51 -6.33
C GLU A 120 -13.87 0.11 -7.38
N THR A 121 -15.08 0.48 -6.97
CA THR A 121 -16.05 1.15 -7.87
C THR A 121 -15.51 2.48 -8.38
N LEU A 122 -14.86 3.27 -7.52
CA LEU A 122 -14.26 4.54 -7.90
C LEU A 122 -13.08 4.38 -8.87
N ILE A 123 -12.21 3.39 -8.63
CA ILE A 123 -11.08 3.10 -9.53
C ILE A 123 -11.59 2.72 -10.92
N PHE A 124 -12.59 1.84 -11.01
CA PHE A 124 -13.18 1.46 -12.30
C PHE A 124 -13.90 2.61 -12.98
N PHE A 125 -14.60 3.46 -12.22
CA PHE A 125 -15.22 4.65 -12.75
C PHE A 125 -14.19 5.61 -13.37
N PHE A 126 -13.10 5.90 -12.66
CA PHE A 126 -12.03 6.76 -13.19
C PHE A 126 -11.34 6.14 -14.42
N LEU A 127 -11.06 4.83 -14.39
CA LEU A 127 -10.52 4.12 -15.55
C LEU A 127 -11.44 4.26 -16.78
N GLY A 128 -12.76 4.12 -16.58
CA GLY A 128 -13.76 4.29 -17.63
C GLY A 128 -13.79 5.70 -18.21
N VAL A 129 -13.73 6.73 -17.36
CA VAL A 129 -13.67 8.13 -17.80
C VAL A 129 -12.41 8.40 -18.61
N VAL A 130 -11.23 7.99 -18.11
CA VAL A 130 -9.94 8.17 -18.81
C VAL A 130 -9.95 7.46 -20.17
N THR A 131 -10.63 6.32 -20.28
CA THR A 131 -10.78 5.57 -21.54
C THR A 131 -11.60 6.35 -22.58
N ILE A 132 -12.55 7.19 -22.19
CA ILE A 132 -13.38 7.94 -23.13
C ILE A 132 -12.75 9.29 -23.48
N THR A 133 -12.12 9.96 -22.51
CA THR A 133 -11.67 11.34 -22.69
C THR A 133 -10.27 11.48 -23.29
N THR A 134 -9.44 10.44 -23.22
CA THR A 134 -8.05 10.49 -23.67
C THR A 134 -7.96 10.02 -25.12
N GLU A 135 -7.18 10.71 -25.95
CA GLU A 135 -6.82 10.21 -27.28
C GLU A 135 -5.85 9.03 -27.13
N HIS A 136 -6.25 7.85 -27.61
CA HIS A 136 -5.45 6.64 -27.47
C HIS A 136 -4.51 6.48 -28.66
N GLU A 137 -3.20 6.50 -28.39
CA GLU A 137 -2.21 6.09 -29.38
C GLU A 137 -2.21 4.57 -29.54
N TRP A 138 -2.61 4.10 -30.71
CA TRP A 138 -2.71 2.68 -30.98
C TRP A 138 -1.35 2.07 -31.35
N ASN A 139 -0.76 1.30 -30.43
CA ASN A 139 0.49 0.57 -30.65
C ASN A 139 0.29 -0.95 -30.54
N TRP A 140 0.19 -1.62 -31.68
CA TRP A 140 0.02 -3.08 -31.77
C TRP A 140 1.14 -3.87 -31.08
N GLY A 141 2.39 -3.40 -31.16
CA GLY A 141 3.53 -4.09 -30.55
C GLY A 141 3.38 -4.11 -29.02
N TYR A 142 3.09 -2.96 -28.42
CA TYR A 142 2.87 -2.85 -26.98
C TYR A 142 1.69 -3.72 -26.51
N ILE A 143 0.57 -3.71 -27.24
CA ILE A 143 -0.60 -4.54 -26.93
C ILE A 143 -0.27 -6.03 -26.99
N LEU A 144 0.47 -6.48 -28.01
CA LEU A 144 0.84 -7.89 -28.15
C LEU A 144 1.78 -8.35 -27.03
N PHE A 145 2.82 -7.58 -26.71
CA PHE A 145 3.76 -7.93 -25.65
C PHE A 145 3.09 -7.93 -24.27
N THR A 146 2.21 -6.97 -23.99
CA THR A 146 1.47 -6.94 -22.72
C THR A 146 0.54 -8.15 -22.57
N LEU A 147 -0.19 -8.52 -23.62
CA LEU A 147 -1.02 -9.73 -23.63
C LEU A 147 -0.17 -11.00 -23.45
N LEU A 148 0.96 -11.11 -24.14
CA LEU A 148 1.87 -12.25 -24.04
C LEU A 148 2.42 -12.40 -22.63
N PHE A 149 2.94 -11.33 -22.01
CA PHE A 149 3.47 -11.38 -20.65
C PHE A 149 2.38 -11.69 -19.62
N ALA A 150 1.17 -11.13 -19.78
CA ALA A 150 0.04 -11.43 -18.90
C ALA A 150 -0.39 -12.90 -18.98
N LEU A 151 -0.40 -13.49 -20.17
CA LEU A 151 -0.73 -14.90 -20.37
C LEU A 151 0.37 -15.84 -19.86
N LEU A 152 1.64 -15.52 -20.11
CA LEU A 152 2.76 -16.29 -19.59
C LEU A 152 2.76 -16.30 -18.06
N TRP A 153 2.65 -15.15 -17.40
CA TRP A 153 2.66 -15.08 -15.94
C TRP A 153 1.44 -15.76 -15.30
N ARG A 154 0.27 -15.72 -15.95
CA ARG A 154 -0.93 -16.39 -15.44
C ARG A 154 -0.93 -17.91 -15.70
N GLY A 155 -0.19 -18.36 -16.72
CA GLY A 155 -0.10 -19.77 -17.11
C GLY A 155 1.06 -20.53 -16.45
N LEU A 156 2.04 -19.83 -15.91
CA LEU A 156 3.19 -20.38 -15.15
C LEU A 156 2.84 -20.51 -13.67
#